data_AF-A0A1Q3MJZ7-F1
#
_entry.id   AF-A0A1Q3MJZ7-F1
#
_cell.length_a   1.000
_cell.length_b   1.000
_cell.length_c   1.000
_cell.angle_alpha   90.00
_cell.angle_beta   90.00
_cell.angle_gamma   90.00
#
_symmetry.space_group_name_H-M   'P 1'
#
loop_
_entity.id
_entity.type
_entity.pdbx_description
1 polymer ?
#
loop_
_entity_poly.entity_id
_entity_poly.type
_entity_poly.pdbx_seq_one_letter_code
_entity_poly.pdbx_strand_id
1 'polypeptide(L)'
;MSALTLAGAAVAATANSVTVDMGDHVGNNSNSTFLINYGGTKTVKGAPINAAIDGNPIVGYCVDLDHAAALNTTYEADTYSAIWLWNLQGARVGYIYNKYAPLAGDLDHQIALQVAIWESRYDSTLNLNSGTFSTISLNTTVKGYAQAILDDVAAASTFSDVCVYKGVNGDVQDIIGPAPVPEPASMAALGIGAMALIRRRKNRK
;
A
#
# COMPACT_ATOMS: atom_id res chain seq x y z
N MET A 1 40.40 -0.27 34.21
CA MET A 1 39.01 0.03 33.83
C MET A 1 38.94 -0.14 32.32
N SER A 2 38.43 -1.27 31.83
CA SER A 2 38.38 -1.58 30.39
C SER A 2 37.00 -1.22 29.84
N ALA A 3 36.97 -0.26 28.91
CA ALA A 3 35.76 0.13 28.21
C ALA A 3 35.40 -0.93 27.17
N LEU A 4 34.26 -1.59 27.35
CA LEU A 4 33.66 -2.48 26.37
C LEU A 4 32.83 -1.61 25.42
N THR A 5 33.32 -1.37 24.21
CA THR A 5 32.59 -0.70 23.13
C THR A 5 31.50 -1.63 22.60
N LEU A 6 30.25 -1.31 22.92
CA LEU A 6 29.08 -1.96 22.35
C LEU A 6 28.89 -1.39 20.93
N ALA A 7 29.35 -2.13 19.91
CA ALA A 7 29.02 -1.83 18.53
C ALA A 7 27.52 -2.09 18.34
N GLY A 8 26.72 -1.03 18.39
CA GLY A 8 25.31 -1.09 17.99
C GLY A 8 25.25 -1.45 16.51
N ALA A 9 24.67 -2.61 16.18
CA ALA A 9 24.31 -2.94 14.82
C ALA A 9 23.22 -1.94 14.39
N ALA A 10 23.57 -1.00 13.52
CA ALA A 10 22.58 -0.24 12.79
C ALA A 10 21.81 -1.24 11.91
N VAL A 11 20.53 -1.47 12.24
CA VAL A 11 19.62 -2.20 11.36
C VAL A 11 19.35 -1.24 10.20
N ALA A 12 20.10 -1.38 9.12
CA ALA A 12 19.75 -0.75 7.86
C ALA A 12 18.38 -1.31 7.45
N ALA A 13 17.41 -0.44 7.23
CA ALA A 13 16.17 -0.82 6.56
C ALA A 13 16.55 -1.31 5.16
N THR A 14 16.55 -2.61 4.94
CA THR A 14 16.73 -3.17 3.60
C THR A 14 15.40 -2.97 2.87
N ALA A 15 15.41 -2.14 1.82
CA ALA A 15 14.40 -2.26 0.79
C ALA A 15 14.57 -3.67 0.21
N ASN A 16 13.59 -4.54 0.42
CA ASN A 16 13.54 -5.82 -0.26
C ASN A 16 12.84 -5.56 -1.58
N SER A 17 13.53 -5.78 -2.69
CA SER A 17 12.90 -5.79 -4.01
C SER A 17 12.00 -7.02 -4.12
N VAL A 18 10.78 -6.83 -4.60
CA VAL A 18 9.82 -7.90 -4.88
C VAL A 18 9.39 -7.81 -6.33
N THR A 19 8.97 -8.94 -6.89
CA THR A 19 8.35 -8.99 -8.20
C THR A 19 6.85 -8.72 -8.05
N VAL A 20 6.35 -7.70 -8.75
CA VAL A 20 4.92 -7.37 -8.85
C VAL A 20 4.41 -7.79 -10.22
N ASP A 21 3.41 -8.66 -10.23
CA ASP A 21 2.65 -9.02 -11.42
C ASP A 21 1.29 -8.29 -11.39
N MET A 22 1.11 -7.29 -12.24
CA MET A 22 -0.16 -6.56 -12.36
C MET A 22 -1.07 -7.25 -13.35
N GLY A 23 -2.24 -7.70 -12.89
CA GLY A 23 -3.34 -8.15 -13.75
C GLY A 23 -4.33 -7.03 -14.06
N ASP A 24 -5.55 -7.41 -14.44
CA ASP A 24 -6.63 -6.49 -14.74
C ASP A 24 -7.33 -5.96 -13.48
N HIS A 25 -8.07 -4.86 -13.65
CA HIS A 25 -8.96 -4.33 -12.61
C HIS A 25 -9.99 -5.36 -12.15
N VAL A 26 -10.26 -5.37 -10.84
CA VAL A 26 -11.33 -6.18 -10.23
C VAL A 26 -12.68 -5.62 -10.66
N GLY A 27 -13.37 -6.37 -11.51
CA GLY A 27 -14.65 -5.94 -12.07
C GLY A 27 -14.51 -4.78 -13.05
N ASN A 28 -15.36 -4.78 -14.07
CA ASN A 28 -15.41 -3.68 -15.03
C ASN A 28 -16.86 -3.31 -15.28
N ASN A 29 -17.27 -2.15 -14.79
CA ASN A 29 -18.56 -1.57 -15.08
C ASN A 29 -18.44 -0.05 -15.23
N SER A 30 -19.54 0.58 -15.63
CA SER A 30 -19.60 2.03 -15.84
C SER A 30 -19.31 2.86 -14.59
N ASN A 31 -19.49 2.31 -13.36
CA ASN A 31 -19.20 3.03 -12.11
C ASN A 31 -17.70 3.12 -11.83
N SER A 32 -16.90 2.21 -12.38
CA SER A 32 -15.45 2.16 -12.13
C SER A 32 -14.69 3.32 -12.77
N THR A 33 -15.26 4.00 -13.76
CA THR A 33 -14.61 5.10 -14.48
C THR A 33 -15.30 6.42 -14.18
N PHE A 34 -14.54 7.41 -13.73
CA PHE A 34 -15.08 8.73 -13.38
C PHE A 34 -14.02 9.83 -13.55
N LEU A 35 -14.49 11.07 -13.56
CA LEU A 35 -13.66 12.26 -13.62
C LEU A 35 -13.23 12.68 -12.22
N ILE A 36 -11.95 13.01 -12.08
CA ILE A 36 -11.37 13.67 -10.92
C ILE A 36 -10.72 15.00 -11.33
N ASN A 37 -10.48 15.86 -10.36
CA ASN A 37 -9.57 16.98 -10.50
C ASN A 37 -8.29 16.68 -9.69
N TYR A 38 -7.15 16.61 -10.37
CA TYR A 38 -5.81 16.48 -9.79
C TYR A 38 -4.80 16.97 -10.82
N GLY A 39 -4.23 18.17 -10.60
CA GLY A 39 -3.41 18.85 -11.62
C GLY A 39 -4.17 19.17 -12.92
N GLY A 40 -5.51 19.20 -12.87
CA GLY A 40 -6.41 19.27 -14.02
C GLY A 40 -7.45 18.15 -14.01
N THR A 41 -8.42 18.22 -14.93
CA THR A 41 -9.45 17.17 -15.07
C THR A 41 -8.86 15.93 -15.71
N LYS A 42 -8.94 14.79 -15.01
CA LYS A 42 -8.49 13.47 -15.50
C LYS A 42 -9.63 12.46 -15.45
N THR A 43 -9.70 11.59 -16.45
CA THR A 43 -10.52 10.37 -16.39
C THR A 43 -9.70 9.27 -15.75
N VAL A 44 -10.21 8.67 -14.68
CA VAL A 44 -9.52 7.60 -13.94
C VAL A 44 -10.43 6.39 -13.79
N LYS A 45 -9.80 5.23 -13.55
CA LYS A 45 -10.48 4.01 -13.18
C LYS A 45 -10.19 3.69 -11.71
N GLY A 46 -11.20 3.74 -10.86
CA GLY A 46 -11.09 3.55 -9.42
C GLY A 46 -11.32 2.12 -8.93
N ALA A 47 -11.50 1.15 -9.83
CA ALA A 47 -11.54 -0.25 -9.43
C ALA A 47 -10.14 -0.70 -8.96
N PRO A 48 -10.03 -1.54 -7.91
CA PRO A 48 -8.74 -2.07 -7.50
C PRO A 48 -8.19 -3.03 -8.56
N ILE A 49 -6.95 -3.48 -8.38
CA ILE A 49 -6.22 -4.28 -9.37
C ILE A 49 -5.96 -5.67 -8.81
N ASN A 50 -6.24 -6.71 -9.60
CA ASN A 50 -5.72 -8.04 -9.29
C ASN A 50 -4.22 -8.01 -9.52
N ALA A 51 -3.42 -8.32 -8.52
CA ALA A 51 -1.97 -8.38 -8.66
C ALA A 51 -1.41 -9.61 -7.93
N ALA A 52 -0.14 -9.88 -8.10
CA ALA A 52 0.59 -10.81 -7.26
C ALA A 52 1.94 -10.22 -6.83
N ILE A 53 2.32 -10.45 -5.57
CA ILE A 53 3.62 -10.07 -5.01
C ILE A 53 4.40 -11.35 -4.76
N ASP A 54 5.52 -11.52 -5.47
CA ASP A 54 6.32 -12.76 -5.47
C ASP A 54 5.45 -14.01 -5.71
N GLY A 55 4.50 -13.89 -6.63
CA GLY A 55 3.54 -14.95 -6.97
C GLY A 55 2.38 -15.14 -5.98
N ASN A 56 2.31 -14.37 -4.89
CA ASN A 56 1.18 -14.40 -3.96
C ASN A 56 0.07 -13.44 -4.41
N PRO A 57 -1.14 -13.93 -4.75
CA PRO A 57 -2.22 -13.07 -5.22
C PRO A 57 -2.68 -12.07 -4.15
N ILE A 58 -2.90 -10.83 -4.59
CA ILE A 58 -3.44 -9.73 -3.80
C ILE A 58 -4.48 -8.95 -4.60
N VAL A 59 -5.31 -8.19 -3.90
CA VAL A 59 -6.09 -7.09 -4.49
C VAL A 59 -5.41 -5.79 -4.08
N GLY A 60 -4.73 -5.16 -5.02
CA GLY A 60 -3.97 -3.92 -4.80
C GLY A 60 -4.81 -2.67 -5.09
N TYR A 61 -4.50 -1.59 -4.38
CA TYR A 61 -5.07 -0.27 -4.65
C TYR A 61 -3.98 0.67 -5.16
N CYS A 62 -4.31 1.42 -6.21
CA CYS A 62 -3.41 2.41 -6.79
C CYS A 62 -3.19 3.54 -5.80
N VAL A 63 -1.97 4.02 -5.67
CA VAL A 63 -1.72 5.21 -4.86
C VAL A 63 -1.27 6.36 -5.73
N ASP A 64 -0.74 6.15 -6.93
CA ASP A 64 -0.10 7.15 -7.77
C ASP A 64 -1.02 7.68 -8.88
N LEU A 65 -1.36 8.97 -8.84
CA LEU A 65 -2.21 9.63 -9.86
C LEU A 65 -1.42 10.23 -11.03
N ASP A 66 -0.09 10.15 -11.01
CA ASP A 66 0.80 10.65 -12.06
C ASP A 66 1.20 9.56 -13.05
N HIS A 67 1.14 8.28 -12.64
CA HIS A 67 1.48 7.14 -13.49
C HIS A 67 0.25 6.26 -13.77
N ALA A 68 0.12 5.81 -15.03
CA ALA A 68 -0.90 4.85 -15.40
C ALA A 68 -0.53 3.44 -14.90
N ALA A 69 -1.55 2.64 -14.57
CA ALA A 69 -1.35 1.22 -14.29
C ALA A 69 -0.89 0.48 -15.54
N ALA A 70 0.30 -0.12 -15.47
CA ALA A 70 0.81 -1.02 -16.51
C ALA A 70 0.16 -2.41 -16.34
N LEU A 71 -1.13 -2.52 -16.73
CA LEU A 71 -1.88 -3.77 -16.59
C LEU A 71 -1.29 -4.88 -17.45
N ASN A 72 -1.38 -6.13 -16.97
CA ASN A 72 -0.82 -7.33 -17.60
C ASN A 72 0.69 -7.22 -17.82
N THR A 73 1.39 -6.63 -16.86
CA THR A 73 2.85 -6.50 -16.87
C THR A 73 3.44 -6.93 -15.53
N THR A 74 4.70 -7.37 -15.59
CA THR A 74 5.49 -7.72 -14.42
C THR A 74 6.64 -6.73 -14.28
N TYR A 75 6.89 -6.24 -13.06
CA TYR A 75 8.00 -5.34 -12.76
C TYR A 75 8.55 -5.57 -11.36
N GLU A 76 9.77 -5.09 -11.14
CA GLU A 76 10.39 -5.06 -9.82
C GLU A 76 9.95 -3.82 -9.05
N ALA A 77 9.59 -4.01 -7.78
CA ALA A 77 9.21 -2.93 -6.88
C ALA A 77 10.00 -2.99 -5.58
N ASP A 78 10.39 -1.83 -5.08
CA ASP A 78 10.88 -1.66 -3.73
C ASP A 78 9.69 -1.47 -2.77
N THR A 79 9.79 -2.08 -1.60
CA THR A 79 8.76 -1.98 -0.57
C THR A 79 9.08 -0.89 0.44
N TYR A 80 8.13 0.02 0.67
CA TYR A 80 8.23 1.10 1.64
C TYR A 80 7.08 1.11 2.64
N SER A 81 7.33 1.70 3.80
CA SER A 81 6.28 2.08 4.75
C SER A 81 5.58 3.34 4.26
N ALA A 82 4.25 3.32 4.20
CA ALA A 82 3.46 4.48 3.81
C ALA A 82 3.68 5.65 4.77
N ILE A 83 3.72 5.40 6.08
CA ILE A 83 4.03 6.42 7.09
C ILE A 83 5.40 7.06 6.83
N TRP A 84 6.38 6.27 6.43
CA TRP A 84 7.72 6.79 6.14
C TRP A 84 7.74 7.66 4.88
N LEU A 85 6.98 7.29 3.84
CA LEU A 85 6.92 8.03 2.59
C LEU A 85 6.12 9.34 2.71
N TRP A 86 4.98 9.30 3.41
CA TRP A 86 3.99 10.37 3.36
C TRP A 86 3.51 10.84 4.75
N ASN A 87 4.22 10.48 5.81
CA ASN A 87 3.95 10.93 7.18
C ASN A 87 2.48 10.68 7.61
N LEU A 88 1.74 11.73 7.99
CA LEU A 88 0.35 11.61 8.43
C LEU A 88 -0.57 11.09 7.31
N GLN A 89 -0.36 11.50 6.06
CA GLN A 89 -1.11 10.99 4.91
C GLN A 89 -0.90 9.49 4.75
N GLY A 90 0.35 9.03 4.92
CA GLY A 90 0.69 7.61 4.93
C GLY A 90 -0.01 6.83 6.05
N ALA A 91 -0.06 7.42 7.25
CA ALA A 91 -0.76 6.84 8.40
C ALA A 91 -2.28 6.73 8.17
N ARG A 92 -2.89 7.73 7.52
CA ARG A 92 -4.30 7.71 7.13
C ARG A 92 -4.56 6.63 6.07
N VAL A 93 -3.73 6.56 5.04
CA VAL A 93 -3.83 5.53 3.99
C VAL A 93 -3.70 4.14 4.59
N GLY A 94 -2.73 3.91 5.50
CA GLY A 94 -2.57 2.64 6.18
C GLY A 94 -3.75 2.25 7.06
N TYR A 95 -4.30 3.21 7.83
CA TYR A 95 -5.52 3.01 8.61
C TYR A 95 -6.69 2.59 7.73
N ILE A 96 -6.95 3.35 6.66
CA ILE A 96 -8.05 3.11 5.73
C ILE A 96 -7.92 1.73 5.09
N TYR A 97 -6.74 1.42 4.54
CA TYR A 97 -6.50 0.14 3.89
C TYR A 97 -6.72 -1.03 4.85
N ASN A 98 -6.08 -1.01 6.02
CA ASN A 98 -6.15 -2.12 6.97
C ASN A 98 -7.56 -2.34 7.53
N LYS A 99 -8.35 -1.28 7.70
CA LYS A 99 -9.72 -1.37 8.23
C LYS A 99 -10.74 -1.76 7.16
N TYR A 100 -10.65 -1.18 5.97
CA TYR A 100 -11.70 -1.25 4.96
C TYR A 100 -11.43 -2.23 3.82
N ALA A 101 -10.17 -2.54 3.49
CA ALA A 101 -9.88 -3.53 2.44
C ALA A 101 -10.49 -4.92 2.74
N PRO A 102 -10.48 -5.44 3.99
CA PRO A 102 -11.16 -6.69 4.32
C PRO A 102 -12.69 -6.63 4.26
N LEU A 103 -13.27 -5.42 4.29
CA LEU A 103 -14.72 -5.19 4.33
C LEU A 103 -15.31 -4.85 2.94
N ALA A 104 -14.47 -4.55 1.96
CA ALA A 104 -14.88 -4.13 0.62
C ALA A 104 -15.33 -5.33 -0.24
N GLY A 105 -16.47 -5.91 0.10
CA GLY A 105 -17.01 -7.13 -0.51
C GLY A 105 -17.63 -6.97 -1.90
N ASP A 106 -17.96 -5.74 -2.32
CA ASP A 106 -18.47 -5.43 -3.65
C ASP A 106 -17.72 -4.27 -4.31
N LEU A 107 -17.94 -4.11 -5.61
CA LEU A 107 -17.21 -3.15 -6.44
C LEU A 107 -17.43 -1.69 -6.02
N ASP A 108 -18.62 -1.32 -5.55
CA ASP A 108 -18.90 0.07 -5.15
C ASP A 108 -18.13 0.42 -3.87
N HIS A 109 -18.03 -0.50 -2.90
CA HIS A 109 -17.19 -0.33 -1.71
C HIS A 109 -15.69 -0.31 -2.03
N GLN A 110 -15.25 -1.12 -3.00
CA GLN A 110 -13.86 -1.13 -3.46
C GLN A 110 -13.48 0.19 -4.15
N ILE A 111 -14.35 0.73 -5.01
CA ILE A 111 -14.11 2.04 -5.62
C ILE A 111 -14.13 3.14 -4.56
N ALA A 112 -15.04 3.07 -3.59
CA ALA A 112 -15.09 4.02 -2.49
C ALA A 112 -13.78 4.02 -1.67
N LEU A 113 -13.23 2.83 -1.40
CA LEU A 113 -11.93 2.68 -0.74
C LEU A 113 -10.80 3.30 -1.57
N GLN A 114 -10.75 3.02 -2.88
CA GLN A 114 -9.74 3.60 -3.79
C GLN A 114 -9.77 5.14 -3.78
N VAL A 115 -10.97 5.73 -3.80
CA VAL A 115 -11.16 7.19 -3.74
C VAL A 115 -10.71 7.75 -2.41
N ALA A 116 -11.05 7.09 -1.29
CA ALA A 116 -10.64 7.54 0.04
C ALA A 116 -9.11 7.47 0.25
N ILE A 117 -8.45 6.47 -0.37
CA ILE A 117 -6.99 6.36 -0.39
C ILE A 117 -6.37 7.56 -1.13
N TRP A 118 -6.87 7.93 -2.31
CA TRP A 118 -6.35 9.07 -3.07
C TRP A 118 -6.56 10.39 -2.34
N GLU A 119 -7.76 10.65 -1.83
CA GLU A 119 -8.04 11.84 -1.01
C GLU A 119 -7.08 11.91 0.19
N SER A 120 -6.90 10.81 0.92
CA SER A 120 -6.03 10.80 2.11
C SER A 120 -4.54 10.92 1.79
N ARG A 121 -4.11 10.50 0.59
CA ARG A 121 -2.73 10.66 0.13
C ARG A 121 -2.44 12.09 -0.30
N TYR A 122 -3.35 12.71 -1.05
CA TYR A 122 -3.08 13.97 -1.75
C TYR A 122 -3.63 15.21 -1.06
N ASP A 123 -4.55 15.05 -0.10
CA ASP A 123 -5.11 16.17 0.65
C ASP A 123 -4.92 16.07 2.17
N SER A 124 -4.86 17.25 2.79
CA SER A 124 -4.80 17.39 4.23
C SER A 124 -6.20 17.53 4.84
N THR A 125 -7.13 18.16 4.11
CA THR A 125 -8.54 18.29 4.45
C THR A 125 -9.35 17.32 3.60
N LEU A 126 -10.00 16.35 4.25
CA LEU A 126 -10.64 15.22 3.59
C LEU A 126 -12.04 15.61 3.08
N ASN A 127 -12.12 16.07 1.84
CA ASN A 127 -13.35 16.50 1.19
C ASN A 127 -13.33 16.21 -0.32
N LEU A 128 -14.21 15.30 -0.74
CA LEU A 128 -14.30 14.86 -2.14
C LEU A 128 -14.81 15.92 -3.14
N ASN A 129 -15.12 17.14 -2.71
CA ASN A 129 -15.63 18.23 -3.55
C ASN A 129 -14.61 19.35 -3.80
N SER A 130 -13.50 19.37 -3.07
CA SER A 130 -12.54 20.47 -3.14
C SER A 130 -11.21 20.05 -2.54
N GLY A 131 -10.11 20.53 -3.10
CA GLY A 131 -8.78 20.17 -2.62
C GLY A 131 -7.82 20.03 -3.79
N THR A 132 -6.67 19.43 -3.50
CA THR A 132 -5.68 19.01 -4.50
C THR A 132 -6.25 17.87 -5.36
N PHE A 133 -6.95 16.95 -4.71
CA PHE A 133 -7.77 15.90 -5.26
C PHE A 133 -9.25 16.22 -5.02
N SER A 134 -10.11 15.95 -6.00
CA SER A 134 -11.56 15.96 -5.80
C SER A 134 -12.27 15.17 -6.90
N THR A 135 -13.51 14.78 -6.63
CA THR A 135 -14.34 13.99 -7.56
C THR A 135 -15.28 14.90 -8.33
N ILE A 136 -15.36 14.72 -9.67
CA ILE A 136 -16.23 15.51 -10.55
C ILE A 136 -17.48 14.72 -10.94
N SER A 137 -17.32 13.46 -11.37
CA SER A 137 -18.42 12.65 -11.92
C SER A 137 -18.59 11.29 -11.23
N LEU A 138 -18.15 11.18 -9.97
CA LEU A 138 -18.26 9.95 -9.20
C LEU A 138 -19.73 9.64 -8.88
N ASN A 139 -20.13 8.37 -8.99
CA ASN A 139 -21.45 7.89 -8.60
C ASN A 139 -21.79 8.31 -7.15
N THR A 140 -22.99 8.84 -6.92
CA THR A 140 -23.41 9.39 -5.61
C THR A 140 -23.32 8.37 -4.47
N THR A 141 -23.68 7.11 -4.72
CA THR A 141 -23.61 6.04 -3.72
C THR A 141 -22.16 5.77 -3.33
N VAL A 142 -21.28 5.60 -4.32
CA VAL A 142 -19.83 5.39 -4.12
C VAL A 142 -19.20 6.59 -3.40
N LYS A 143 -19.58 7.81 -3.78
CA LYS A 143 -19.12 9.04 -3.12
C LYS A 143 -19.56 9.12 -1.65
N GLY A 144 -20.78 8.66 -1.34
CA GLY A 144 -21.27 8.57 0.03
C GLY A 144 -20.46 7.58 0.88
N TYR A 145 -20.15 6.41 0.35
CA TYR A 145 -19.28 5.44 1.02
C TYR A 145 -17.86 5.96 1.21
N ALA A 146 -17.28 6.61 0.19
CA ALA A 146 -15.95 7.19 0.27
C ALA A 146 -15.90 8.30 1.34
N GLN A 147 -16.89 9.18 1.40
CA GLN A 147 -16.96 10.21 2.44
C GLN A 147 -17.10 9.61 3.84
N ALA A 148 -17.87 8.53 4.01
CA ALA A 148 -17.98 7.86 5.31
C ALA A 148 -16.64 7.28 5.80
N ILE A 149 -15.81 6.75 4.88
CA ILE A 149 -14.44 6.30 5.20
C ILE A 149 -13.57 7.50 5.62
N LEU A 150 -13.71 8.62 4.92
CA LEU A 150 -12.95 9.85 5.18
C LEU A 150 -13.32 10.51 6.53
N ASP A 151 -14.60 10.50 6.88
CA ASP A 151 -15.09 11.01 8.16
C ASP A 151 -14.58 10.15 9.33
N ASP A 152 -14.52 8.83 9.13
CA ASP A 152 -13.99 7.88 10.13
C ASP A 152 -12.49 8.06 10.37
N VAL A 153 -11.68 8.17 9.31
CA VAL A 153 -10.23 8.43 9.46
C VAL A 153 -9.94 9.83 10.01
N ALA A 154 -10.80 10.82 9.75
CA ALA A 154 -10.69 12.16 10.34
C ALA A 154 -10.96 12.14 11.85
N ALA A 155 -11.83 11.24 12.32
CA ALA A 155 -12.13 11.03 13.74
C ALA A 155 -11.16 10.06 14.44
N ALA A 156 -10.31 9.35 13.69
CA ALA A 156 -9.40 8.36 14.23
C ALA A 156 -8.32 8.98 15.13
N SER A 157 -8.10 8.37 16.30
CA SER A 157 -7.02 8.73 17.24
C SER A 157 -5.82 7.79 17.16
N THR A 158 -5.94 6.70 16.41
CA THR A 158 -4.89 5.69 16.21
C THR A 158 -4.81 5.36 14.72
N PHE A 159 -3.59 5.25 14.21
CA PHE A 159 -3.31 4.93 12.82
C PHE A 159 -2.45 3.67 12.72
N SER A 160 -2.46 3.04 11.55
CA SER A 160 -1.65 1.88 11.22
C SER A 160 -0.88 2.14 9.92
N ASP A 161 0.16 1.35 9.70
CA ASP A 161 0.99 1.45 8.50
C ASP A 161 0.55 0.44 7.43
N VAL A 162 0.94 0.68 6.18
CA VAL A 162 0.75 -0.24 5.06
C VAL A 162 1.98 -0.23 4.15
N CYS A 163 2.21 -1.33 3.45
CA CYS A 163 3.27 -1.44 2.47
C CYS A 163 2.87 -0.76 1.16
N VAL A 164 3.78 0.09 0.66
CA VAL A 164 3.73 0.68 -0.68
C VAL A 164 4.75 -0.06 -1.54
N TYR A 165 4.29 -0.57 -2.68
CA TYR A 165 5.10 -1.19 -3.71
C TYR A 165 5.41 -0.16 -4.78
N LYS A 166 6.64 0.36 -4.76
CA LYS A 166 7.10 1.42 -5.67
C LYS A 166 7.99 0.83 -6.74
N GLY A 167 7.62 0.99 -8.00
CA GLY A 167 8.42 0.44 -9.11
C GLY A 167 9.84 0.99 -9.11
N VAL A 168 10.84 0.11 -9.25
CA VAL A 168 12.27 0.46 -9.13
C VAL A 168 12.69 1.54 -10.14
N ASN A 169 12.10 1.53 -11.33
CA ASN A 169 12.39 2.51 -12.38
C ASN A 169 11.50 3.77 -12.32
N GLY A 170 10.53 3.83 -11.40
CA GLY A 170 9.64 4.97 -11.23
C GLY A 170 8.56 5.17 -12.31
N ASP A 171 8.60 4.41 -13.41
CA ASP A 171 7.73 4.61 -14.59
C ASP A 171 6.40 3.82 -14.53
N VAL A 172 6.04 3.26 -13.36
CA VAL A 172 4.86 2.40 -13.18
C VAL A 172 4.01 2.88 -12.01
N GLN A 173 2.72 2.55 -12.03
CA GLN A 173 1.78 2.80 -10.95
C GLN A 173 2.25 2.15 -9.64
N ASP A 174 2.44 2.96 -8.60
CA ASP A 174 2.65 2.45 -7.24
C ASP A 174 1.33 1.86 -6.71
N ILE A 175 1.41 0.71 -6.04
CA ILE A 175 0.25 0.09 -5.40
C ILE A 175 0.48 -0.12 -3.91
N ILE A 176 -0.59 -0.17 -3.13
CA ILE A 176 -0.56 -0.65 -1.75
C ILE A 176 -1.20 -2.02 -1.63
N GLY A 177 -0.69 -2.79 -0.68
CA GLY A 177 -1.14 -4.15 -0.43
C GLY A 177 -0.70 -4.66 0.95
N PRO A 178 -1.01 -5.92 1.29
CA PRO A 178 -0.48 -6.53 2.51
C PRO A 178 1.06 -6.54 2.45
N ALA A 179 1.73 -6.51 3.59
CA ALA A 179 3.18 -6.63 3.63
C ALA A 179 3.64 -7.97 3.01
N PRO A 180 4.79 -7.99 2.29
CA PRO A 180 5.33 -9.24 1.76
C PRO A 180 5.55 -10.24 2.90
N VAL A 181 5.09 -11.47 2.69
CA VAL A 181 5.32 -12.55 3.64
C VAL A 181 6.78 -13.00 3.49
N PRO A 182 7.61 -13.01 4.54
CA PRO A 182 8.99 -13.45 4.43
C PRO A 182 9.06 -14.86 3.84
N GLU A 183 9.82 -15.02 2.76
CA GLU A 183 9.96 -16.30 2.09
C GLU A 183 10.43 -17.40 3.06
N PRO A 184 10.05 -18.67 2.83
CA PRO A 184 10.48 -19.81 3.65
C PRO A 184 12.01 -19.91 3.80
N ALA A 185 12.78 -19.41 2.84
CA ALA A 185 14.25 -19.38 2.89
C ALA A 185 14.77 -18.52 4.06
N SER A 186 14.12 -17.40 4.37
CA SER A 186 14.48 -16.53 5.50
C SER A 186 14.17 -17.21 6.85
N MET A 187 13.08 -17.97 6.91
CA MET A 187 12.76 -18.82 8.07
C MET A 187 13.75 -19.98 8.20
N ALA A 188 14.16 -20.59 7.09
CA ALA A 188 15.18 -21.62 7.07
C ALA A 188 16.54 -21.08 7.51
N ALA A 189 16.93 -19.88 7.08
CA ALA A 189 18.18 -19.22 7.47
C ALA A 189 18.19 -18.89 8.98
N LEU A 190 17.08 -18.40 9.54
CA LEU A 190 16.89 -18.26 10.98
C LEU A 190 17.02 -19.59 11.71
N GLY A 191 16.38 -20.65 11.18
CA GLY A 191 16.47 -22.01 11.72
C GLY A 191 17.91 -22.55 11.72
N ILE A 192 18.64 -22.38 10.62
CA ILE A 192 20.04 -22.81 10.48
C ILE A 192 20.95 -21.98 11.40
N GLY A 193 20.74 -20.66 11.47
CA GLY A 193 21.48 -19.75 12.35
C GLY A 193 21.32 -20.13 13.83
N ALA A 194 20.10 -20.46 14.25
CA ALA A 194 19.82 -20.94 15.60
C ALA A 194 20.52 -22.28 15.88
N MET A 195 20.49 -23.24 14.94
CA MET A 195 21.19 -24.51 15.07
C MET A 195 22.72 -24.36 15.15
N ALA A 196 23.31 -23.46 14.37
CA ALA A 196 24.74 -23.16 14.41
C ALA A 196 25.17 -22.59 15.77
N LEU A 197 24.36 -21.71 16.37
CA LEU A 197 24.61 -21.15 17.71
C LEU A 197 24.51 -22.22 18.81
N ILE A 198 23.51 -23.11 18.73
CA ILE A 198 23.35 -24.22 19.67
C ILE A 198 24.56 -25.17 19.59
N ARG A 199 25.01 -25.51 18.38
CA ARG A 199 26.19 -26.37 18.16
C ARG A 199 27.47 -25.73 18.70
N ARG A 200 27.64 -24.42 18.53
CA ARG A 200 28.79 -23.67 19.04
C ARG A 200 28.85 -23.63 20.58
N ARG A 201 27.69 -23.63 21.25
CA ARG A 201 27.60 -23.71 22.72
C ARG A 201 27.96 -25.10 23.26
N LYS A 202 27.62 -26.16 22.52
CA LYS A 202 27.94 -27.54 22.89
C LYS A 202 29.43 -27.86 22.84
N ASN A 203 30.17 -27.24 21.91
CA ASN A 203 31.62 -27.44 21.76
C ASN A 203 32.50 -26.57 22.69
N ARG A 204 31.90 -25.73 23.55
CA ARG A 204 32.60 -24.88 24.53
C ARG A 204 32.46 -25.39 25.99
N LYS A 205 31.83 -26.54 26.18
CA LYS A 205 31.86 -27.33 27.42
C LYS A 205 32.72 -28.56 27.16
#